data_AF-A0A660QN76-F1
#
_entry.id   AF-A0A660QN76-F1
#
_cell.length_a   1.000
_cell.length_b   1.000
_cell.length_c   1.000
_cell.angle_alpha   90.00
_cell.angle_beta   90.00
_cell.angle_gamma   90.00
#
_symmetry.space_group_name_H-M   'P 1'
#
loop_
_entity.id
_entity.type
_entity.pdbx_description
1 polymer ?
#
loop_
_entity_poly.entity_id
_entity_poly.type
_entity_poly.pdbx_seq_one_letter_code
_entity_poly.pdbx_strand_id
1 'polypeptide(L)'
;MSEELGAGSEVVADLNTQYADEVEHGDEHHKGLLPEGAGQLVMIFVGLGLIYLAIAKKFEPLLLLPIGFGAILTNIPVAGIAAAAMPGQPAGFLYYFYTVGVQSGVFPLLIFMGVGAMTDFGPLLANPKTALLGAAAQFGIFCALLGAVALAKTGWVNFSLQDAASIGIIGGADGPTAIFLSSRLSPNLLGAIAVAAYSYMALVPIIQPPIMRALTTKEERSIEMKQLRHVSKAEKIVFPLMVLVLCILLLPSATPLIGMLMLGNLMKESMVVDRLSDTAQNSLINIVTIMLGLAVGSKLAADKFLNANTLGILVLGLVAFCIGTASGVLLAKLMNVLCKDQINPLIGSAGVSAVPMAAR
;
A
#
# COMPACT_ATOMS: atom_id res chain seq x y z
N MET A 1 24.43 -19.14 -30.28
CA MET A 1 22.96 -18.99 -30.22
C MET A 1 22.26 -20.21 -29.59
N SER A 2 22.80 -21.42 -29.72
CA SER A 2 22.32 -22.62 -28.99
C SER A 2 22.87 -22.76 -27.56
N GLU A 3 24.02 -22.16 -27.22
CA GLU A 3 24.58 -22.18 -25.85
C GLU A 3 23.94 -21.16 -24.89
N GLU A 4 23.44 -20.02 -25.37
CA GLU A 4 22.79 -19.00 -24.52
C GLU A 4 21.38 -19.40 -24.04
N LEU A 5 20.72 -20.33 -24.75
CA LEU A 5 19.44 -20.92 -24.32
C LEU A 5 19.63 -21.98 -23.21
N GLY A 6 20.81 -22.61 -23.13
CA GLY A 6 21.15 -23.57 -22.08
C GLY A 6 21.41 -22.89 -20.73
N ALA A 7 22.15 -21.77 -20.74
CA ALA A 7 22.45 -20.99 -19.54
C ALA A 7 21.20 -20.39 -18.87
N GLY A 8 20.19 -19.99 -19.66
CA GLY A 8 18.90 -19.53 -19.13
C GLY A 8 18.12 -20.63 -18.40
N SER A 9 18.26 -21.89 -18.82
CA SER A 9 17.60 -23.03 -18.18
C SER A 9 18.24 -23.44 -16.85
N GLU A 10 19.57 -23.32 -16.75
CA GLU A 10 20.31 -23.57 -15.52
C GLU A 10 20.06 -22.48 -14.47
N VAL A 11 19.98 -21.21 -14.88
CA VAL A 11 19.66 -20.10 -13.96
C VAL A 11 18.22 -20.21 -13.44
N VAL A 12 17.26 -20.60 -14.27
CA VAL A 12 15.88 -20.84 -13.84
C VAL A 12 15.77 -22.10 -12.96
N ALA A 13 16.59 -23.13 -13.22
CA ALA A 13 16.66 -24.32 -12.38
C ALA A 13 17.26 -23.99 -11.00
N ASP A 14 18.36 -23.24 -10.94
CA ASP A 14 18.99 -22.79 -9.69
C ASP A 14 18.09 -21.87 -8.87
N LEU A 15 17.34 -20.98 -9.54
CA LEU A 15 16.29 -20.17 -8.89
C LEU A 15 15.09 -21.01 -8.43
N ASN A 16 14.86 -22.21 -8.96
CA ASN A 16 13.80 -23.08 -8.47
C ASN A 16 14.27 -23.94 -7.29
N THR A 17 15.54 -24.39 -7.26
CA THR A 17 16.12 -25.17 -6.15
C THR A 17 16.43 -24.32 -4.92
N GLN A 18 17.02 -23.13 -5.08
CA GLN A 18 17.31 -22.25 -3.93
C GLN A 18 16.05 -21.79 -3.18
N TYR A 19 14.90 -21.76 -3.86
CA TYR A 19 13.62 -21.32 -3.29
C TYR A 19 12.72 -22.50 -2.85
N ALA A 20 13.02 -23.73 -3.28
CA ALA A 20 12.36 -24.92 -2.76
C ALA A 20 12.78 -25.20 -1.31
N ASP A 21 14.06 -24.99 -0.99
CA ASP A 21 14.61 -25.26 0.34
C ASP A 21 14.11 -24.26 1.42
N GLU A 22 13.72 -23.03 1.06
CA GLU A 22 13.13 -22.07 2.01
C GLU A 22 11.64 -22.37 2.33
N VAL A 23 10.95 -23.14 1.49
CA VAL A 23 9.51 -23.43 1.67
C VAL A 23 9.26 -24.65 2.56
N GLU A 24 10.21 -25.59 2.66
CA GLU A 24 10.05 -26.80 3.48
C GLU A 24 9.93 -26.54 5.00
N HIS A 25 10.27 -25.34 5.49
CA HIS A 25 10.19 -25.00 6.92
C HIS A 25 8.94 -24.21 7.34
N GLY A 26 7.95 -24.04 6.45
CA GLY A 26 6.77 -23.18 6.70
C GLY A 26 5.43 -23.89 6.96
N ASP A 27 5.32 -25.20 6.74
CA ASP A 27 4.04 -25.92 6.80
C ASP A 27 3.65 -26.36 8.21
N GLU A 28 3.37 -25.39 9.09
CA GLU A 28 2.42 -25.62 10.19
C GLU A 28 0.99 -25.33 9.70
N HIS A 29 0.24 -26.42 9.52
CA HIS A 29 -1.18 -26.48 9.18
C HIS A 29 -2.04 -25.43 9.89
N HIS A 30 -2.24 -24.28 9.26
CA HIS A 30 -3.36 -23.39 9.58
C HIS A 30 -4.61 -23.96 8.91
N LYS A 31 -5.43 -24.69 9.69
CA LYS A 31 -6.74 -25.15 9.23
C LYS A 31 -7.62 -23.94 8.93
N GLY A 32 -7.85 -23.67 7.64
CA GLY A 32 -8.86 -22.71 7.21
C GLY A 32 -10.23 -23.06 7.82
N LEU A 33 -11.08 -22.05 8.02
CA LEU A 33 -12.37 -22.19 8.72
C LEU A 33 -13.37 -23.12 7.99
N LEU A 34 -13.11 -23.44 6.71
CA LEU A 34 -13.97 -24.21 5.82
C LEU A 34 -13.16 -25.33 5.12
N PRO A 35 -13.79 -26.45 4.71
CA PRO A 35 -13.19 -27.42 3.81
C PRO A 35 -12.64 -26.76 2.54
N GLU A 36 -11.51 -27.23 2.00
CA GLU A 36 -10.78 -26.56 0.91
C GLU A 36 -11.67 -26.15 -0.29
N GLY A 37 -12.53 -27.04 -0.77
CA GLY A 37 -13.44 -26.74 -1.88
C GLY A 37 -14.52 -25.71 -1.53
N ALA A 38 -15.01 -25.69 -0.28
CA ALA A 38 -15.99 -24.70 0.17
C ALA A 38 -15.34 -23.32 0.39
N GLY A 39 -14.12 -23.29 0.93
CA GLY A 39 -13.35 -22.06 1.10
C GLY A 39 -12.99 -21.40 -0.23
N GLN A 40 -12.57 -22.19 -1.23
CA GLN A 40 -12.29 -21.71 -2.58
C GLN A 40 -13.52 -21.08 -3.23
N LEU A 41 -14.70 -21.71 -3.12
CA LEU A 41 -15.95 -21.13 -3.62
C LEU A 41 -16.29 -19.79 -2.94
N VAL A 42 -16.13 -19.69 -1.62
CA VAL A 42 -16.32 -18.42 -0.89
C VAL A 42 -15.36 -17.35 -1.43
N MET A 43 -14.09 -17.68 -1.64
CA MET A 43 -13.12 -16.72 -2.17
C MET A 43 -13.41 -16.30 -3.61
N ILE A 44 -13.97 -17.17 -4.45
CA ILE A 44 -14.46 -16.78 -5.78
C ILE A 44 -15.59 -15.75 -5.63
N PHE A 45 -16.53 -15.94 -4.70
CA PHE A 45 -17.57 -14.95 -4.43
C PHE A 45 -17.00 -13.64 -3.88
N VAL A 46 -15.98 -13.69 -3.03
CA VAL A 46 -15.26 -12.49 -2.57
C VAL A 46 -14.62 -11.78 -3.77
N GLY A 47 -13.93 -12.51 -4.65
CA GLY A 47 -13.34 -11.96 -5.88
C GLY A 47 -14.38 -11.30 -6.79
N LEU A 48 -15.52 -11.94 -7.00
CA LEU A 48 -16.66 -11.36 -7.72
C LEU A 48 -17.21 -10.10 -7.03
N GLY A 49 -17.25 -10.09 -5.70
CA GLY A 49 -17.61 -8.92 -4.90
C GLY A 49 -16.64 -7.75 -5.09
N LEU A 50 -15.33 -8.01 -5.08
CA LEU A 50 -14.30 -7.00 -5.35
C LEU A 50 -14.43 -6.44 -6.77
N ILE A 51 -14.66 -7.30 -7.76
CA ILE A 51 -14.93 -6.87 -9.15
C ILE A 51 -16.21 -6.02 -9.23
N TYR A 52 -17.28 -6.41 -8.54
CA TYR A 52 -18.51 -5.62 -8.49
C TYR A 52 -18.27 -4.23 -7.89
N LEU A 53 -17.53 -4.14 -6.77
CA LEU A 53 -17.17 -2.87 -6.15
C LEU A 53 -16.32 -2.00 -7.09
N ALA A 54 -15.37 -2.61 -7.81
CA ALA A 54 -14.54 -1.91 -8.78
C ALA A 54 -15.34 -1.38 -9.98
N ILE A 55 -16.28 -2.17 -10.53
CA ILE A 55 -17.01 -1.81 -11.75
C ILE A 55 -18.26 -0.97 -11.45
N ALA A 56 -19.16 -1.48 -10.60
CA ALA A 56 -20.47 -0.87 -10.36
C ALA A 56 -20.37 0.36 -9.45
N LYS A 57 -19.46 0.32 -8.48
CA LYS A 57 -19.27 1.40 -7.49
C LYS A 57 -18.01 2.23 -7.73
N LYS A 58 -17.15 1.85 -8.67
CA LYS A 58 -15.91 2.57 -9.04
C LYS A 58 -14.96 2.79 -7.85
N PHE A 59 -14.92 1.84 -6.91
CA PHE A 59 -13.95 1.84 -5.82
C PHE A 59 -12.58 1.41 -6.35
N GLU A 60 -11.58 2.32 -6.31
CA GLU A 60 -10.18 2.04 -6.67
C GLU A 60 -10.03 1.11 -7.91
N PRO A 61 -10.71 1.37 -9.04
CA PRO A 61 -10.91 0.38 -10.08
C PRO A 61 -9.61 -0.07 -10.76
N LEU A 62 -8.58 0.78 -10.75
CA LEU A 62 -7.27 0.46 -11.34
C LEU A 62 -6.57 -0.70 -10.64
N LEU A 63 -6.77 -0.84 -9.33
CA LEU A 63 -6.13 -1.87 -8.50
C LEU A 63 -7.11 -2.96 -8.08
N LEU A 64 -8.32 -2.58 -7.66
CA LEU A 64 -9.31 -3.51 -7.11
C LEU A 64 -9.81 -4.51 -8.14
N LEU A 65 -9.92 -4.11 -9.42
CA LEU A 65 -10.35 -5.00 -10.50
C LEU A 65 -9.30 -6.11 -10.76
N PRO A 66 -8.01 -5.81 -11.01
CA PRO A 66 -6.99 -6.86 -11.11
C PRO A 66 -6.86 -7.74 -9.85
N ILE A 67 -7.00 -7.16 -8.64
CA ILE A 67 -6.97 -7.93 -7.39
C ILE A 67 -8.13 -8.92 -7.31
N GLY A 68 -9.35 -8.46 -7.59
CA GLY A 68 -10.53 -9.32 -7.61
C GLY A 68 -10.45 -10.42 -8.66
N PHE A 69 -9.91 -10.10 -9.85
CA PHE A 69 -9.67 -11.10 -10.89
C PHE A 69 -8.59 -12.12 -10.48
N GLY A 70 -7.49 -11.66 -9.90
CA GLY A 70 -6.46 -12.53 -9.34
C GLY A 70 -7.01 -13.46 -8.24
N ALA A 71 -7.89 -12.95 -7.37
CA ALA A 71 -8.56 -13.75 -6.35
C ALA A 71 -9.38 -14.89 -6.95
N ILE A 72 -10.11 -14.63 -8.04
CA ILE A 72 -10.86 -15.67 -8.75
C ILE A 72 -9.88 -16.72 -9.30
N LEU A 73 -8.86 -16.29 -10.05
CA LEU A 73 -7.88 -17.18 -10.67
C LEU A 73 -7.16 -18.09 -9.66
N THR A 74 -6.78 -17.54 -8.51
CA THR A 74 -6.11 -18.29 -7.44
C THR A 74 -6.96 -19.39 -6.84
N ASN A 75 -8.28 -19.20 -6.80
CA ASN A 75 -9.20 -20.13 -6.18
C ASN A 75 -9.92 -21.04 -7.18
N ILE A 76 -9.51 -21.05 -8.47
CA ILE A 76 -9.98 -22.04 -9.44
C ILE A 76 -9.41 -23.42 -9.04
N PRO A 77 -10.26 -24.42 -8.77
CA PRO A 77 -9.79 -25.74 -8.38
C PRO A 77 -8.87 -26.36 -9.44
N VAL A 78 -7.81 -27.05 -9.01
CA VAL A 78 -6.94 -27.89 -9.87
C VAL A 78 -6.10 -27.11 -10.91
N ALA A 79 -6.23 -25.78 -11.01
CA ALA A 79 -5.56 -25.01 -12.07
C ALA A 79 -4.09 -24.65 -11.78
N GLY A 80 -3.63 -24.74 -10.53
CA GLY A 80 -2.23 -24.47 -10.17
C GLY A 80 -1.72 -23.05 -10.46
N ILE A 81 -2.63 -22.10 -10.75
CA ILE A 81 -2.28 -20.78 -11.33
C ILE A 81 -1.42 -19.91 -10.40
N ALA A 82 -1.60 -20.06 -9.09
CA ALA A 82 -0.83 -19.38 -8.05
C ALA A 82 0.07 -20.36 -7.25
N ALA A 83 0.18 -21.62 -7.69
CA ALA A 83 0.97 -22.62 -6.99
C ALA A 83 2.47 -22.35 -7.14
N ALA A 84 3.22 -22.63 -6.07
CA ALA A 84 4.68 -22.60 -6.09
C ALA A 84 5.24 -23.69 -7.02
N ALA A 85 6.50 -23.54 -7.44
CA ALA A 85 7.19 -24.56 -8.21
C ALA A 85 7.27 -25.87 -7.41
N MET A 86 7.02 -27.00 -8.07
CA MET A 86 7.23 -28.33 -7.50
C MET A 86 8.29 -29.06 -8.33
N PRO A 87 9.01 -30.04 -7.79
CA PRO A 87 9.97 -30.83 -8.57
C PRO A 87 9.32 -31.41 -9.83
N GLY A 88 9.78 -30.99 -11.00
CA GLY A 88 9.26 -31.41 -12.30
C GLY A 88 8.02 -30.65 -12.81
N GLN A 89 7.54 -29.60 -12.12
CA GLN A 89 6.44 -28.74 -12.58
C GLN A 89 6.76 -27.25 -12.38
N PRO A 90 6.64 -26.41 -13.43
CA PRO A 90 6.88 -24.98 -13.30
C PRO A 90 5.82 -24.33 -12.38
N ALA A 91 6.21 -23.24 -11.71
CA ALA A 91 5.25 -22.48 -10.89
C ALA A 91 4.15 -21.84 -11.75
N GLY A 92 3.02 -21.55 -11.13
CA GLY A 92 1.96 -20.79 -11.76
C GLY A 92 2.39 -19.35 -12.09
N PHE A 93 1.83 -18.75 -13.14
CA PHE A 93 2.26 -17.40 -13.55
C PHE A 93 1.98 -16.32 -12.48
N LEU A 94 0.92 -16.48 -11.67
CA LEU A 94 0.64 -15.56 -10.56
C LEU A 94 1.69 -15.68 -9.45
N TYR A 95 2.26 -16.87 -9.27
CA TYR A 95 3.38 -17.07 -8.35
C TYR A 95 4.60 -16.27 -8.83
N TYR A 96 4.94 -16.32 -10.13
CA TYR A 96 6.05 -15.52 -10.66
C TYR A 96 5.82 -14.01 -10.52
N PHE A 97 4.61 -13.51 -10.80
CA PHE A 97 4.30 -12.09 -10.57
C PHE A 97 4.45 -11.69 -9.10
N TYR A 98 4.10 -12.58 -8.17
CA TYR A 98 4.33 -12.36 -6.75
C TYR A 98 5.81 -12.37 -6.40
N THR A 99 6.55 -13.43 -6.72
CA THR A 99 7.94 -13.60 -6.30
C THR A 99 8.85 -12.54 -6.94
N VAL A 100 8.73 -12.34 -8.26
CA VAL A 100 9.56 -11.40 -9.02
C VAL A 100 9.14 -9.96 -8.79
N GLY A 101 7.86 -9.68 -8.58
CA GLY A 101 7.34 -8.32 -8.50
C GLY A 101 7.14 -7.79 -7.08
N VAL A 102 6.45 -8.56 -6.25
CA VAL A 102 6.02 -8.15 -4.90
C VAL A 102 7.05 -8.50 -3.85
N GLN A 103 7.48 -9.76 -3.82
CA GLN A 103 8.42 -10.26 -2.80
C GLN A 103 9.81 -9.63 -2.95
N SER A 104 10.29 -9.48 -4.19
CA SER A 104 11.51 -8.73 -4.49
C SER A 104 11.43 -7.23 -4.13
N GLY A 105 10.21 -6.68 -4.04
CA GLY A 105 9.94 -5.26 -3.84
C GLY A 105 9.99 -4.39 -5.11
N VAL A 106 10.21 -4.96 -6.30
CA VAL A 106 10.34 -4.18 -7.55
C VAL A 106 9.05 -3.44 -7.92
N PHE A 107 7.88 -4.09 -7.85
CA PHE A 107 6.61 -3.47 -8.24
C PHE A 107 6.22 -2.28 -7.35
N PRO A 108 6.28 -2.37 -6.00
CA PRO A 108 6.08 -1.21 -5.14
C PRO A 108 7.00 -0.04 -5.50
N LEU A 109 8.30 -0.30 -5.72
CA LEU A 109 9.28 0.74 -6.04
C LEU A 109 8.98 1.45 -7.38
N LEU A 110 8.60 0.69 -8.41
CA LEU A 110 8.20 1.26 -9.69
C LEU A 110 6.89 2.07 -9.59
N ILE A 111 5.94 1.63 -8.77
CA ILE A 111 4.73 2.41 -8.50
C ILE A 111 5.08 3.71 -7.78
N PHE A 112 5.96 3.69 -6.78
CA PHE A 112 6.44 4.91 -6.12
C PHE A 112 7.08 5.89 -7.10
N MET A 113 7.85 5.41 -8.07
CA MET A 113 8.39 6.24 -9.13
C MET A 113 7.28 6.91 -9.94
N GLY A 114 6.25 6.17 -10.35
CA GLY A 114 5.10 6.74 -11.07
C GLY A 114 4.30 7.74 -10.22
N VAL A 115 4.05 7.42 -8.94
CA VAL A 115 3.40 8.33 -7.99
C VAL A 115 4.21 9.62 -7.83
N GLY A 116 5.54 9.52 -7.75
CA GLY A 116 6.44 10.67 -7.70
C GLY A 116 6.35 11.55 -8.95
N ALA A 117 6.23 10.93 -10.13
CA ALA A 117 6.05 11.63 -11.39
C ALA A 117 4.68 12.32 -11.51
N MET A 118 3.64 11.80 -10.85
CA MET A 118 2.31 12.43 -10.80
C MET A 118 2.21 13.54 -9.74
N THR A 119 2.94 13.43 -8.63
CA THR A 119 2.78 14.30 -7.45
C THR A 119 3.27 15.73 -7.73
N ASP A 120 2.48 16.74 -7.35
CA ASP A 120 2.92 18.15 -7.31
C ASP A 120 3.26 18.55 -5.87
N PHE A 121 4.53 18.85 -5.64
CA PHE A 121 5.02 19.30 -4.33
C PHE A 121 4.91 20.82 -4.14
N GLY A 122 4.45 21.57 -5.14
CA GLY A 122 4.20 23.01 -5.06
C GLY A 122 3.39 23.41 -3.83
N PRO A 123 2.22 22.79 -3.56
CA PRO A 123 1.43 23.10 -2.38
C PRO A 123 2.16 22.84 -1.04
N LEU A 124 2.93 21.76 -0.95
CA LEU A 124 3.71 21.41 0.24
C LEU A 124 4.86 22.40 0.47
N LEU A 125 5.61 22.72 -0.60
CA LEU A 125 6.70 23.69 -0.56
C LEU A 125 6.18 25.08 -0.19
N ALA A 126 5.03 25.48 -0.72
CA ALA A 126 4.47 26.79 -0.46
C ALA A 126 4.12 27.02 1.02
N ASN A 127 3.63 25.98 1.72
CA ASN A 127 3.39 26.02 3.16
C ASN A 127 3.96 24.78 3.85
N PRO A 128 5.27 24.76 4.18
CA PRO A 128 5.94 23.57 4.73
C PRO A 128 5.36 23.09 6.06
N LYS A 129 4.65 23.95 6.80
CA LYS A 129 3.96 23.57 8.04
C LYS A 129 2.93 22.47 7.79
N THR A 130 2.41 22.34 6.57
CA THR A 130 1.46 21.28 6.25
C THR A 130 2.07 19.88 6.32
N ALA A 131 3.40 19.76 6.22
CA ALA A 131 4.11 18.49 6.44
C ALA A 131 3.84 17.90 7.84
N LEU A 132 3.64 18.76 8.85
CA LEU A 132 3.31 18.32 10.21
C LEU A 132 1.94 17.62 10.28
N LEU A 133 0.97 18.05 9.47
CA LEU A 133 -0.33 17.39 9.40
C LEU A 133 -0.20 15.97 8.83
N GLY A 134 0.68 15.79 7.84
CA GLY A 134 1.06 14.46 7.35
C GLY A 134 1.73 13.61 8.44
N ALA A 135 2.59 14.21 9.27
CA ALA A 135 3.22 13.50 10.39
C ALA A 135 2.19 13.03 11.44
N ALA A 136 1.20 13.87 11.79
CA ALA A 136 0.13 13.46 12.70
C ALA A 136 -0.77 12.38 12.13
N ALA A 137 -1.02 12.36 10.82
CA ALA A 137 -1.81 11.32 10.19
C ALA A 137 -1.18 9.92 10.36
N GLN A 138 0.15 9.84 10.47
CA GLN A 138 0.86 8.58 10.72
C GLN A 138 0.66 8.03 12.15
N PHE A 139 0.02 8.76 13.06
CA PHE A 139 -0.33 8.24 14.38
C PHE A 139 -1.26 7.01 14.32
N GLY A 140 -2.04 6.90 13.23
CA GLY A 140 -2.84 5.72 12.93
C GLY A 140 -1.99 4.44 12.86
N ILE A 141 -0.76 4.51 12.33
CA ILE A 141 0.16 3.36 12.25
C ILE A 141 0.50 2.83 13.64
N PHE A 142 0.91 3.72 14.55
CA PHE A 142 1.27 3.34 15.90
C PHE A 142 0.06 2.81 16.68
N CYS A 143 -1.14 3.35 16.44
CA CYS A 143 -2.36 2.84 17.06
C CYS A 143 -2.72 1.43 16.55
N ALA A 144 -2.59 1.15 15.25
CA ALA A 144 -2.77 -0.21 14.72
C ALA A 144 -1.74 -1.18 15.30
N LEU A 145 -0.47 -0.78 15.37
CA LEU A 145 0.60 -1.59 15.98
C LEU A 145 0.28 -1.93 17.44
N LEU A 146 -0.01 -0.91 18.26
CA LEU A 146 -0.35 -1.12 19.67
C LEU A 146 -1.64 -1.93 19.84
N GLY A 147 -2.63 -1.71 18.97
CA GLY A 147 -3.85 -2.48 18.92
C GLY A 147 -3.62 -3.95 18.58
N ALA A 148 -2.76 -4.25 17.60
CA ALA A 148 -2.38 -5.61 17.23
C ALA A 148 -1.64 -6.31 18.35
N VAL A 149 -0.68 -5.63 19.01
CA VAL A 149 0.03 -6.16 20.18
C VAL A 149 -0.92 -6.39 21.36
N ALA A 150 -1.88 -5.50 21.59
CA ALA A 150 -2.88 -5.67 22.64
C ALA A 150 -3.81 -6.86 22.34
N LEU A 151 -4.25 -7.01 21.09
CA LEU A 151 -5.06 -8.14 20.66
C LEU A 151 -4.30 -9.47 20.82
N ALA A 152 -3.00 -9.48 20.52
CA ALA A 152 -2.15 -10.64 20.73
C ALA A 152 -2.13 -11.11 22.20
N LYS A 153 -2.15 -10.18 23.15
CA LYS A 153 -2.19 -10.50 24.59
C LYS A 153 -3.51 -11.10 25.05
N THR A 154 -4.60 -10.91 24.32
CA THR A 154 -5.92 -11.50 24.68
C THR A 154 -6.01 -12.99 24.36
N GLY A 155 -5.06 -13.55 23.60
CA GLY A 155 -5.05 -14.95 23.17
C GLY A 155 -6.04 -15.29 22.04
N TRP A 156 -6.80 -14.31 21.54
CA TRP A 156 -7.73 -14.50 20.43
C TRP A 156 -7.05 -14.60 19.06
N VAL A 157 -5.89 -13.96 18.93
CA VAL A 157 -5.14 -13.85 17.68
C VAL A 157 -3.66 -13.91 18.01
N ASN A 158 -2.88 -14.75 17.33
CA ASN A 158 -1.44 -14.85 17.56
C ASN A 158 -0.69 -13.98 16.56
N PHE A 159 -0.39 -12.74 16.95
CA PHE A 159 0.48 -11.86 16.16
C PHE A 159 1.86 -11.74 16.80
N SER A 160 2.89 -11.99 16.00
CA SER A 160 4.25 -11.60 16.36
C SER A 160 4.39 -10.07 16.31
N LEU A 161 5.50 -9.54 16.84
CA LEU A 161 5.79 -8.10 16.72
C LEU A 161 5.97 -7.67 15.25
N GLN A 162 6.47 -8.57 14.40
CA GLN A 162 6.67 -8.33 12.96
C GLN A 162 5.33 -8.28 12.21
N ASP A 163 4.38 -9.14 12.59
CA ASP A 163 3.01 -9.11 12.11
C ASP A 163 2.33 -7.81 12.52
N ALA A 164 2.41 -7.45 13.81
CA ALA A 164 1.85 -6.22 14.33
C ALA A 164 2.43 -4.97 13.63
N ALA A 165 3.73 -4.96 13.32
CA ALA A 165 4.37 -3.89 12.56
C ALA A 165 3.83 -3.80 11.13
N SER A 166 3.63 -4.93 10.47
CA SER A 166 3.06 -4.99 9.12
C SER A 166 1.61 -4.52 9.08
N ILE A 167 0.81 -4.91 10.08
CA ILE A 167 -0.59 -4.47 10.25
C ILE A 167 -0.64 -2.97 10.54
N GLY A 168 0.32 -2.47 11.34
CA GLY A 168 0.50 -1.05 11.63
C GLY A 168 0.44 -0.18 10.39
N ILE A 169 1.19 -0.54 9.34
CA ILE A 169 1.33 0.29 8.14
C ILE A 169 0.01 0.53 7.39
N ILE A 170 -1.02 -0.32 7.58
CA ILE A 170 -2.36 -0.08 7.02
C ILE A 170 -2.89 1.29 7.45
N GLY A 171 -2.59 1.72 8.68
CA GLY A 171 -2.99 3.03 9.21
C GLY A 171 -2.37 4.23 8.46
N GLY A 172 -1.30 4.01 7.69
CA GLY A 172 -0.72 5.04 6.82
C GLY A 172 -1.55 5.31 5.58
N ALA A 173 -2.42 4.38 5.17
CA ALA A 173 -3.19 4.42 3.91
C ALA A 173 -2.31 4.58 2.66
N ASP A 174 -1.19 3.87 2.64
CA ASP A 174 -0.24 3.81 1.52
C ASP A 174 -0.04 2.35 1.11
N GLY A 175 -0.80 1.91 0.11
CA GLY A 175 -0.80 0.52 -0.36
C GLY A 175 0.57 0.02 -0.81
N PRO A 176 1.31 0.75 -1.68
CA PRO A 176 2.66 0.38 -2.08
C PRO A 176 3.63 0.22 -0.89
N THR A 177 3.62 1.11 0.11
CA THR A 177 4.46 0.95 1.31
C THR A 177 4.01 -0.23 2.16
N ALA A 178 2.70 -0.44 2.32
CA ALA A 178 2.16 -1.58 3.07
C ALA A 178 2.59 -2.91 2.45
N ILE A 179 2.55 -3.03 1.13
CA ILE A 179 3.02 -4.22 0.41
C ILE A 179 4.52 -4.40 0.58
N PHE A 180 5.31 -3.33 0.42
CA PHE A 180 6.76 -3.40 0.55
C PHE A 180 7.23 -3.82 1.95
N LEU A 181 6.59 -3.29 3.01
CA LEU A 181 6.98 -3.66 4.37
C LEU A 181 6.48 -5.06 4.73
N SER A 182 5.22 -5.39 4.39
CA SER A 182 4.67 -6.72 4.68
C SER A 182 5.41 -7.83 3.94
N SER A 183 5.90 -7.60 2.71
CA SER A 183 6.70 -8.60 2.00
C SER A 183 8.03 -8.94 2.66
N ARG A 184 8.54 -8.05 3.53
CA ARG A 184 9.78 -8.24 4.29
C ARG A 184 9.56 -8.71 5.74
N LEU A 185 8.48 -8.24 6.38
CA LEU A 185 8.21 -8.50 7.79
C LEU A 185 7.19 -9.62 8.03
N SER A 186 6.15 -9.73 7.21
CA SER A 186 5.10 -10.75 7.35
C SER A 186 4.51 -11.16 6.00
N PRO A 187 5.24 -11.98 5.21
CA PRO A 187 4.78 -12.43 3.89
C PRO A 187 3.45 -13.19 3.95
N ASN A 188 3.21 -13.89 5.06
CA ASN A 188 1.99 -14.68 5.28
C ASN A 188 0.73 -13.81 5.40
N LEU A 189 0.85 -12.60 5.95
CA LEU A 189 -0.27 -11.66 6.11
C LEU A 189 -0.40 -10.67 4.94
N LEU A 190 0.52 -10.70 3.98
CA LEU A 190 0.57 -9.74 2.87
C LEU A 190 -0.76 -9.63 2.12
N GLY A 191 -1.40 -10.76 1.80
CA GLY A 191 -2.67 -10.77 1.08
C GLY A 191 -3.78 -10.03 1.84
N ALA A 192 -3.91 -10.32 3.14
CA ALA A 192 -4.87 -9.67 4.04
C ALA A 192 -4.56 -8.17 4.19
N ILE A 193 -3.29 -7.81 4.42
CA ILE A 193 -2.84 -6.42 4.59
C ILE A 193 -3.07 -5.60 3.32
N ALA A 194 -2.73 -6.15 2.16
CA ALA A 194 -2.88 -5.45 0.88
C ALA A 194 -4.36 -5.22 0.53
N VAL A 195 -5.22 -6.22 0.74
CA VAL A 195 -6.68 -6.04 0.56
C VAL A 195 -7.22 -5.01 1.55
N ALA A 196 -6.84 -5.09 2.82
CA ALA A 196 -7.25 -4.12 3.83
C ALA A 196 -6.82 -2.69 3.43
N ALA A 197 -5.56 -2.50 3.07
CA ALA A 197 -5.01 -1.19 2.69
C ALA A 197 -5.79 -0.56 1.53
N TYR A 198 -5.94 -1.26 0.40
CA TYR A 198 -6.64 -0.70 -0.76
C TYR A 198 -8.16 -0.58 -0.54
N SER A 199 -8.77 -1.49 0.21
CA SER A 199 -10.20 -1.39 0.54
C SER A 199 -10.47 -0.15 1.39
N TYR A 200 -9.64 0.14 2.40
CA TYR A 200 -9.82 1.33 3.24
C TYR A 200 -9.47 2.62 2.53
N MET A 201 -8.47 2.63 1.64
CA MET A 201 -8.23 3.76 0.74
C MET A 201 -9.46 4.07 -0.12
N ALA A 202 -10.14 3.05 -0.65
CA ALA A 202 -11.37 3.28 -1.41
C ALA A 202 -12.54 3.79 -0.55
N LEU A 203 -12.54 3.47 0.75
CA LEU A 203 -13.56 3.88 1.72
C LEU A 203 -13.28 5.23 2.38
N VAL A 204 -12.18 5.92 2.03
CA VAL A 204 -11.85 7.28 2.50
C VAL A 204 -13.06 8.23 2.44
N PRO A 205 -13.83 8.32 1.33
CA PRO A 205 -14.98 9.25 1.23
C PRO A 205 -16.15 8.89 2.15
N ILE A 206 -16.19 7.67 2.67
CA ILE A 206 -17.22 7.21 3.62
C ILE A 206 -16.74 7.41 5.05
N ILE A 207 -15.44 7.17 5.32
CA ILE A 207 -14.88 7.18 6.67
C ILE A 207 -14.50 8.60 7.13
N GLN A 208 -13.87 9.41 6.27
CA GLN A 208 -13.41 10.74 6.64
C GLN A 208 -14.53 11.72 6.99
N PRO A 209 -15.62 11.86 6.20
CA PRO A 209 -16.61 12.91 6.45
C PRO A 209 -17.34 12.82 7.79
N PRO A 210 -17.75 11.64 8.30
CA PRO A 210 -18.29 11.51 9.65
C PRO A 210 -17.34 12.02 10.74
N ILE A 211 -16.05 11.71 10.64
CA ILE A 211 -15.03 12.12 11.61
C ILE A 211 -14.81 13.63 11.57
N MET A 212 -14.70 14.19 10.35
CA MET A 212 -14.66 15.64 10.18
C MET A 212 -15.89 16.31 10.80
N ARG A 213 -17.08 15.74 10.58
CA ARG A 213 -18.34 16.26 11.16
C ARG A 213 -18.37 16.22 12.68
N ALA A 214 -17.81 15.17 13.27
CA ALA A 214 -17.78 14.97 14.72
C ALA A 214 -16.76 15.85 15.44
N LEU A 215 -15.58 16.09 14.85
CA LEU A 215 -14.47 16.75 15.53
C LEU A 215 -14.37 18.27 15.24
N THR A 216 -14.89 18.76 14.12
CA THR A 216 -14.75 20.18 13.72
C THR A 216 -16.05 20.96 13.86
N THR A 217 -15.97 22.28 14.08
CA THR A 217 -17.15 23.17 14.13
C THR A 217 -17.43 23.82 12.78
N LYS A 218 -18.58 24.50 12.63
CA LYS A 218 -18.91 25.21 11.38
C LYS A 218 -17.97 26.40 11.15
N GLU A 219 -17.63 27.11 12.21
CA GLU A 219 -16.75 28.28 12.20
C GLU A 219 -15.34 27.89 11.73
N GLU A 220 -14.83 26.75 12.22
CA GLU A 220 -13.52 26.22 11.80
C GLU A 220 -13.49 25.81 10.32
N ARG A 221 -14.59 25.25 9.81
CA ARG A 221 -14.70 24.84 8.40
C ARG A 221 -14.78 26.02 7.45
N SER A 222 -15.24 27.17 7.94
CA SER A 222 -15.35 28.42 7.18
C SER A 222 -14.08 29.28 7.21
N ILE A 223 -12.96 28.77 7.75
CA ILE A 223 -11.66 29.44 7.68
C ILE A 223 -11.22 29.52 6.21
N GLU A 224 -11.08 30.75 5.71
CA GLU A 224 -10.57 31.03 4.36
C GLU A 224 -9.06 30.81 4.30
N MET A 225 -8.64 29.92 3.41
CA MET A 225 -7.23 29.65 3.18
C MET A 225 -6.64 30.70 2.23
N LYS A 226 -5.54 31.33 2.65
CA LYS A 226 -4.81 32.31 1.83
C LYS A 226 -4.22 31.63 0.59
N GLN A 227 -4.11 32.39 -0.50
CA GLN A 227 -3.39 31.94 -1.69
C GLN A 227 -1.94 31.61 -1.33
N LEU A 228 -1.49 30.44 -1.79
CA LEU A 228 -0.15 29.95 -1.53
C LEU A 228 0.92 30.81 -2.23
N ARG A 229 2.11 30.89 -1.64
CA ARG A 229 3.26 31.58 -2.25
C ARG A 229 3.65 30.92 -3.57
N HIS A 230 4.21 31.70 -4.49
CA HIS A 230 4.80 31.15 -5.69
C HIS A 230 6.09 30.38 -5.34
N VAL A 231 6.18 29.13 -5.81
CA VAL A 231 7.35 28.27 -5.59
C VAL A 231 8.20 28.29 -6.85
N SER A 232 9.47 28.63 -6.71
CA SER A 232 10.39 28.72 -7.85
C SER A 232 10.70 27.33 -8.43
N LYS A 233 11.04 27.27 -9.72
CA LYS A 233 11.45 26.02 -10.37
C LYS A 233 12.71 25.42 -9.71
N ALA A 234 13.66 26.27 -9.31
CA ALA A 234 14.87 25.83 -8.62
C ALA A 234 14.53 25.15 -7.28
N GLU A 235 13.59 25.70 -6.53
CA GLU A 235 13.12 25.11 -5.27
C GLU A 235 12.49 23.73 -5.48
N LYS A 236 11.65 23.58 -6.53
CA LYS A 236 11.05 22.29 -6.88
C LYS A 236 12.08 21.24 -7.31
N ILE A 237 13.15 21.62 -7.99
CA ILE A 237 14.23 20.71 -8.43
C ILE A 237 15.14 20.31 -7.26
N VAL A 238 15.47 21.25 -6.37
CA VAL A 238 16.35 20.98 -5.21
C VAL A 238 15.64 20.14 -4.15
N PHE A 239 14.32 20.30 -4.01
CA PHE A 239 13.51 19.56 -3.03
C PHE A 239 13.73 18.04 -3.04
N PRO A 240 13.57 17.30 -4.16
CA PRO A 240 13.76 15.85 -4.16
C PRO A 240 15.17 15.41 -3.79
N LEU A 241 16.19 16.18 -4.20
CA LEU A 241 17.60 15.91 -3.84
C LEU A 241 17.83 16.11 -2.35
N MET A 242 17.26 17.19 -1.78
CA MET A 242 17.35 17.48 -0.36
C MET A 242 16.65 16.41 0.48
N VAL A 243 15.45 15.98 0.09
CA VAL A 243 14.72 14.90 0.77
C VAL A 243 15.50 13.58 0.69
N LEU A 244 16.11 13.27 -0.45
CA LEU A 244 16.94 12.07 -0.60
C LEU A 244 18.15 12.10 0.35
N VAL A 245 18.87 13.23 0.43
CA VAL A 245 20.00 13.39 1.34
C VAL A 245 19.55 13.27 2.80
N LEU A 246 18.43 13.90 3.19
CA LEU A 246 17.87 13.76 4.53
C LEU A 246 17.50 12.30 4.84
N CYS A 247 16.90 11.58 3.88
CA CYS A 247 16.56 10.18 4.05
C CYS A 247 17.80 9.30 4.26
N ILE A 248 18.87 9.55 3.49
CA ILE A 248 20.15 8.82 3.64
C ILE A 248 20.77 9.08 5.00
N LEU A 249 20.70 10.30 5.53
CA LEU A 249 21.31 10.67 6.81
C LEU A 249 20.50 10.21 8.02
N LEU A 250 19.17 10.28 7.96
CA LEU A 250 18.29 10.05 9.11
C LEU A 250 17.68 8.64 9.14
N LEU A 251 17.31 8.08 7.97
CA LEU A 251 16.62 6.79 7.88
C LEU A 251 17.00 6.02 6.59
N PRO A 252 18.21 5.45 6.53
CA PRO A 252 18.71 4.76 5.35
C PRO A 252 17.79 3.64 4.84
N SER A 253 17.09 2.95 5.75
CA SER A 253 16.19 1.83 5.41
C SER A 253 14.97 2.25 4.58
N ALA A 254 14.54 3.51 4.63
CA ALA A 254 13.44 4.06 3.84
C ALA A 254 13.89 4.58 2.46
N THR A 255 15.21 4.68 2.23
CA THR A 255 15.80 5.25 1.01
C THR A 255 15.32 4.58 -0.28
N PRO A 256 15.09 3.26 -0.37
CA PRO A 256 14.58 2.66 -1.61
C PRO A 256 13.23 3.26 -2.03
N LEU A 257 12.29 3.40 -1.09
CA LEU A 257 10.95 3.93 -1.37
C LEU A 257 11.00 5.43 -1.67
N ILE A 258 11.62 6.20 -0.77
CA ILE A 258 11.71 7.66 -0.90
C ILE A 258 12.56 8.04 -2.12
N GLY A 259 13.64 7.31 -2.39
CA GLY A 259 14.51 7.56 -3.54
C GLY A 259 13.79 7.35 -4.86
N MET A 260 13.00 6.28 -4.99
CA MET A 260 12.21 6.04 -6.20
C MET A 260 11.10 7.08 -6.37
N LEU A 261 10.43 7.47 -5.29
CA LEU A 261 9.45 8.57 -5.29
C LEU A 261 10.10 9.90 -5.73
N MET A 262 11.25 10.25 -5.16
CA MET A 262 11.98 11.49 -5.48
C MET A 262 12.58 11.46 -6.89
N LEU A 263 12.99 10.29 -7.40
CA LEU A 263 13.39 10.12 -8.80
C LEU A 263 12.23 10.44 -9.75
N GLY A 264 11.04 9.90 -9.47
CA GLY A 264 9.80 10.24 -10.16
C GLY A 264 9.55 11.75 -10.19
N ASN A 265 9.67 12.39 -9.02
CA ASN A 265 9.47 13.82 -8.90
C ASN A 265 10.52 14.63 -9.67
N LEU A 266 11.80 14.25 -9.61
CA LEU A 266 12.86 14.94 -10.33
C LEU A 266 12.68 14.83 -11.85
N MET A 267 12.24 13.68 -12.37
CA MET A 267 11.92 13.54 -13.79
C MET A 267 10.85 14.55 -14.22
N LYS A 268 9.79 14.72 -13.42
CA LYS A 268 8.72 15.70 -13.66
C LYS A 268 9.23 17.14 -13.61
N GLU A 269 9.96 17.52 -12.55
CA GLU A 269 10.35 18.92 -12.31
C GLU A 269 11.54 19.38 -13.17
N SER A 270 12.37 18.44 -13.64
CA SER A 270 13.52 18.75 -14.50
C SER A 270 13.12 19.29 -15.88
N MET A 271 11.97 18.86 -16.43
CA MET A 271 11.45 19.25 -17.75
C MET A 271 12.42 18.99 -18.93
N VAL A 272 13.41 18.12 -18.75
CA VAL A 272 14.38 17.72 -19.80
C VAL A 272 14.19 16.27 -20.22
N VAL A 273 13.44 15.50 -19.43
CA VAL A 273 13.15 14.08 -19.65
C VAL A 273 11.64 13.83 -19.74
N ASP A 274 10.92 14.69 -20.47
CA ASP A 274 9.46 14.64 -20.61
C ASP A 274 8.98 13.24 -21.04
N ARG A 275 9.67 12.60 -22.00
CA ARG A 275 9.36 11.24 -22.45
C ARG A 275 9.46 10.19 -21.33
N LEU A 276 10.42 10.33 -20.41
CA LEU A 276 10.58 9.41 -19.29
C LEU A 276 9.52 9.69 -18.23
N SER A 277 9.27 10.96 -17.91
CA SER A 277 8.21 11.36 -16.97
C SER A 277 6.84 10.87 -17.44
N ASP A 278 6.51 11.09 -18.72
CA ASP A 278 5.26 10.62 -19.35
C ASP A 278 5.15 9.10 -19.35
N THR A 279 6.25 8.39 -19.63
CA THR A 279 6.25 6.92 -19.58
C THR A 279 6.04 6.42 -18.16
N ALA A 280 6.70 7.03 -17.17
CA ALA A 280 6.61 6.65 -15.76
C ALA A 280 5.20 6.85 -15.19
N GLN A 281 4.57 8.00 -15.45
CA GLN A 281 3.25 8.34 -14.91
C GLN A 281 2.07 7.71 -15.66
N ASN A 282 2.30 7.19 -16.88
CA ASN A 282 1.25 6.54 -17.68
C ASN A 282 1.57 5.05 -17.92
N SER A 283 2.29 4.73 -19.00
CA SER A 283 2.42 3.36 -19.50
C SER A 283 3.09 2.42 -18.50
N LEU A 284 4.17 2.84 -17.87
CA LEU A 284 4.92 2.00 -16.93
C LEU A 284 4.11 1.70 -15.68
N ILE A 285 3.56 2.72 -15.02
CA ILE A 285 2.73 2.51 -13.82
C ILE A 285 1.50 1.65 -14.14
N ASN A 286 0.86 1.82 -15.30
CA ASN A 286 -0.29 1.00 -15.70
C ASN A 286 0.09 -0.47 -15.88
N ILE A 287 1.21 -0.77 -16.54
CA ILE A 287 1.71 -2.14 -16.71
C ILE A 287 2.02 -2.78 -15.35
N VAL A 288 2.76 -2.07 -14.50
CA VAL A 288 3.13 -2.55 -13.17
C VAL A 288 1.90 -2.73 -12.28
N THR A 289 0.91 -1.85 -12.38
CA THR A 289 -0.36 -1.92 -11.61
C THR A 289 -1.14 -3.18 -11.94
N ILE A 290 -1.24 -3.55 -13.23
CA ILE A 290 -1.90 -4.79 -13.65
C ILE A 290 -1.20 -6.00 -13.03
N MET A 291 0.13 -6.09 -13.17
CA MET A 291 0.91 -7.21 -12.65
C MET A 291 0.87 -7.26 -11.11
N LEU A 292 0.97 -6.11 -10.45
CA LEU A 292 0.87 -6.00 -9.00
C LEU A 292 -0.50 -6.48 -8.50
N GLY A 293 -1.58 -6.00 -9.10
CA GLY A 293 -2.92 -6.37 -8.65
C GLY A 293 -3.19 -7.86 -8.80
N LEU A 294 -2.75 -8.47 -9.91
CA LEU A 294 -2.78 -9.92 -10.08
C LEU A 294 -1.90 -10.66 -9.05
N ALA A 295 -0.69 -10.16 -8.79
CA ALA A 295 0.21 -10.71 -7.78
C ALA A 295 -0.35 -10.64 -6.35
N VAL A 296 -1.02 -9.55 -5.99
CA VAL A 296 -1.70 -9.40 -4.70
C VAL A 296 -2.90 -10.33 -4.63
N GLY A 297 -3.69 -10.42 -5.70
CA GLY A 297 -4.79 -11.39 -5.83
C GLY A 297 -4.32 -12.84 -5.65
N SER A 298 -3.06 -13.13 -6.01
CA SER A 298 -2.45 -14.44 -5.80
C SER A 298 -2.42 -14.88 -4.33
N LYS A 299 -2.41 -13.93 -3.40
CA LYS A 299 -2.40 -14.16 -1.94
C LYS A 299 -3.78 -14.20 -1.30
N LEU A 300 -4.83 -14.21 -2.11
CA LEU A 300 -6.22 -14.38 -1.67
C LEU A 300 -6.68 -15.83 -1.78
N ALA A 301 -5.78 -16.77 -1.53
CA ALA A 301 -6.14 -18.17 -1.36
C ALA A 301 -6.97 -18.37 -0.08
N ALA A 302 -7.93 -19.30 -0.13
CA ALA A 302 -8.91 -19.50 0.95
C ALA A 302 -8.29 -19.83 2.31
N ASP A 303 -7.23 -20.65 2.33
CA ASP A 303 -6.49 -21.04 3.54
C ASP A 303 -5.74 -19.86 4.19
N LYS A 304 -5.29 -18.88 3.38
CA LYS A 304 -4.58 -17.69 3.86
C LYS A 304 -5.53 -16.56 4.27
N PHE A 305 -6.62 -16.36 3.51
CA PHE A 305 -7.52 -15.23 3.72
C PHE A 305 -8.62 -15.50 4.74
N LEU A 306 -9.25 -16.69 4.73
CA LEU A 306 -10.37 -17.03 5.64
C LEU A 306 -9.85 -17.50 7.01
N ASN A 307 -9.17 -16.60 7.70
CA ASN A 307 -8.58 -16.81 9.01
C ASN A 307 -9.04 -15.71 9.99
N ALA A 308 -9.18 -16.06 11.28
CA ALA A 308 -9.46 -15.11 12.36
C ALA A 308 -8.46 -13.95 12.40
N ASN A 309 -7.19 -14.22 12.07
CA ASN A 309 -6.14 -13.21 11.94
C ASN A 309 -6.54 -12.12 10.94
N THR A 310 -7.03 -12.49 9.76
CA THR A 310 -7.46 -11.57 8.69
C THR A 310 -8.59 -10.66 9.15
N LEU A 311 -9.56 -11.19 9.90
CA LEU A 311 -10.65 -10.37 10.44
C LEU A 311 -10.12 -9.31 11.42
N GLY A 312 -9.17 -9.69 12.28
CA GLY A 312 -8.46 -8.77 13.16
C GLY A 312 -7.75 -7.66 12.38
N ILE A 313 -7.07 -8.01 11.28
CA ILE A 313 -6.37 -7.05 10.40
C ILE A 313 -7.35 -6.03 9.81
N LEU A 314 -8.50 -6.49 9.30
CA LEU A 314 -9.52 -5.62 8.75
C LEU A 314 -10.03 -4.64 9.81
N VAL A 315 -10.47 -5.13 10.96
CA VAL A 315 -10.99 -4.27 12.03
C VAL A 315 -9.94 -3.26 12.51
N LEU A 316 -8.70 -3.71 12.74
CA LEU A 316 -7.60 -2.83 13.17
C LEU A 316 -7.27 -1.77 12.11
N GLY A 317 -7.25 -2.13 10.83
CA GLY A 317 -7.01 -1.21 9.74
C GLY A 317 -8.05 -0.09 9.66
N LEU A 318 -9.33 -0.43 9.81
CA LEU A 318 -10.41 0.55 9.83
C LEU A 318 -10.28 1.52 11.02
N VAL A 319 -10.01 0.99 12.21
CA VAL A 319 -9.82 1.81 13.42
C VAL A 319 -8.60 2.71 13.27
N ALA A 320 -7.49 2.21 12.73
CA ALA A 320 -6.27 2.97 12.50
C ALA A 320 -6.49 4.13 11.54
N PHE A 321 -7.25 3.91 10.47
CA PHE A 321 -7.63 4.96 9.54
C PHE A 321 -8.50 6.04 10.22
N CYS A 322 -9.45 5.63 11.07
CA CYS A 322 -10.26 6.56 11.85
C CYS A 322 -9.40 7.41 12.82
N ILE A 323 -8.39 6.80 13.43
CA ILE A 323 -7.50 7.50 14.35
C ILE A 323 -6.55 8.44 13.59
N GLY A 324 -5.98 8.00 12.46
CA GLY A 324 -5.10 8.85 11.64
C GLY A 324 -5.80 10.09 11.08
N THR A 325 -7.07 9.95 10.68
CA THR A 325 -7.90 11.09 10.26
C THR A 325 -8.22 12.02 11.43
N ALA A 326 -8.58 11.46 12.59
CA ALA A 326 -8.82 12.24 13.80
C ALA A 326 -7.55 12.98 14.27
N SER A 327 -6.39 12.33 14.29
CA SER A 327 -5.12 12.93 14.73
C SER A 327 -4.68 14.07 13.81
N GLY A 328 -4.86 13.94 12.50
CA GLY A 328 -4.60 15.01 11.54
C GLY A 328 -5.48 16.25 11.80
N VAL A 329 -6.78 16.06 12.03
CA VAL A 329 -7.72 17.14 12.36
C VAL A 329 -7.38 17.79 13.71
N LEU A 330 -7.06 16.98 14.73
CA LEU A 330 -6.68 17.47 16.05
C LEU A 330 -5.38 18.26 16.03
N LEU A 331 -4.38 17.83 15.25
CA LEU A 331 -3.16 18.62 15.08
C LEU A 331 -3.45 19.94 14.35
N ALA A 332 -4.31 19.95 13.34
CA ALA A 332 -4.70 21.19 12.68
C ALA A 332 -5.33 22.20 13.67
N LYS A 333 -6.18 21.72 14.58
CA LYS A 333 -6.73 22.53 15.68
C LYS A 333 -5.65 23.03 16.64
N LEU A 334 -4.72 22.17 17.02
CA LEU A 334 -3.59 22.56 17.88
C LEU A 334 -2.74 23.64 17.20
N MET A 335 -2.49 23.52 15.90
CA MET A 335 -1.77 24.53 15.11
C MET A 335 -2.52 25.87 15.10
N ASN A 336 -3.85 25.89 15.11
CA ASN A 336 -4.65 27.12 15.19
C ASN A 336 -4.54 27.86 16.52
N VAL A 337 -4.18 27.15 17.60
CA VAL A 337 -3.92 27.76 18.92
C VAL A 337 -2.50 28.31 19.00
N LEU A 338 -1.54 27.65 18.34
CA LEU A 338 -0.12 27.99 18.44
C LEU A 338 0.39 28.95 17.34
N CYS A 339 -0.22 28.93 16.16
CA CYS A 339 0.20 29.73 15.01
C CYS A 339 -0.72 30.94 14.78
N LYS A 340 -0.15 32.05 14.31
CA LYS A 340 -0.90 33.24 13.90
C LYS A 340 -1.75 33.02 12.65
N ASP A 341 -1.22 32.25 11.70
CA ASP A 341 -1.95 31.86 10.49
C ASP A 341 -2.76 30.59 10.79
N GLN A 342 -4.09 30.74 10.76
CA GLN A 342 -5.01 29.63 10.96
C GLN A 342 -5.02 28.71 9.73
N ILE A 343 -5.15 27.42 9.98
CA ILE A 343 -5.28 26.34 9.01
C ILE A 343 -6.68 25.76 9.17
N ASN A 344 -7.41 25.60 8.07
CA ASN A 344 -8.69 24.94 8.08
C ASN A 344 -8.52 23.47 8.52
N PRO A 345 -9.16 23.02 9.62
CA PRO A 345 -8.96 21.67 10.14
C PRO A 345 -9.35 20.54 9.18
N LEU A 346 -10.15 20.83 8.14
CA LEU A 346 -10.45 19.88 7.07
C LEU A 346 -9.20 19.47 6.28
N ILE A 347 -8.17 20.32 6.23
CA ILE A 347 -6.87 19.98 5.62
C ILE A 347 -6.16 18.89 6.44
N GLY A 348 -6.45 18.78 7.74
CA GLY A 348 -5.84 17.79 8.61
C GLY A 348 -6.19 16.36 8.25
N SER A 349 -7.44 16.07 7.87
CA SER A 349 -7.81 14.72 7.41
C SER A 349 -7.20 14.36 6.07
N ALA A 350 -6.88 15.35 5.22
CA ALA A 350 -6.18 15.14 3.96
C ALA A 350 -4.69 14.74 4.16
N GLY A 351 -4.18 14.75 5.40
CA GLY A 351 -2.86 14.20 5.73
C GLY A 351 -2.75 12.68 5.57
N VAL A 352 -3.89 11.97 5.50
CA VAL A 352 -3.91 10.53 5.21
C VAL A 352 -3.61 10.30 3.73
N SER A 353 -2.61 9.47 3.40
CA SER A 353 -1.96 9.45 2.08
C SER A 353 -2.74 8.71 0.97
N ALA A 354 -4.07 8.77 0.97
CA ALA A 354 -4.90 8.27 -0.13
C ALA A 354 -4.93 9.27 -1.29
N VAL A 355 -3.82 9.44 -2.00
CA VAL A 355 -3.67 10.42 -3.08
C VAL A 355 -4.38 9.99 -4.37
N PRO A 356 -5.04 10.91 -5.12
CA PRO A 356 -5.42 12.28 -4.75
C PRO A 356 -6.77 12.35 -4.00
N MET A 357 -7.40 11.21 -3.69
CA MET A 357 -8.80 11.15 -3.21
C MET A 357 -9.02 11.72 -1.82
N ALA A 358 -8.05 11.66 -0.90
CA ALA A 358 -8.17 12.25 0.44
C ALA A 358 -8.27 13.78 0.41
N ALA A 359 -7.72 14.41 -0.63
CA ALA A 359 -7.82 15.85 -0.82
C ALA A 359 -9.10 16.28 -1.56
N ARG A 360 -9.80 15.35 -2.20
CA ARG A 360 -11.05 15.59 -2.94
C ARG A 360 -12.26 15.49 -2.02
#